data_AF-A0A9N8EXU5-F1
#
_entry.id   AF-A0A9N8EXU5-F1
#
_cell.length_a   1.000
_cell.length_b   1.000
_cell.length_c   1.000
_cell.angle_alpha   90.00
_cell.angle_beta   90.00
_cell.angle_gamma   90.00
#
_symmetry.space_group_name_H-M   'P 1'
#
loop_
_entity.id
_entity.type
_entity.pdbx_description
1 polymer ?
#
loop_
_entity_poly.entity_id
_entity_poly.type
_entity_poly.pdbx_seq_one_letter_code
_entity_poly.pdbx_strand_id
1 'polypeptide(L)'
;MDAVLPSELFTVGNLTMINMLTNSLTGKLPSELGLLTSLTYLQVGRNKFKGRIPTDVGRLTSIQELRMYTNTFTGSLPSELGQLTNMALLEIYRNSLNGSIPSELGWLTSMEELKLSRNAFTGSLPTQLGLLTNMTLLEIDRNSLNGSIPSELGWLTSMEELKMSNGSIPSELGWLTSMEELKMSGNTFTGSVPSELGQLTNMALLGIDRNSLNGSIPSELGWLISIEELKMSRNASQGLFQPAWAVDQHDFLTTELPQGAYHLSLVGDQHRRIENVREHFHRVCSKRAWTVNQHGTSWNRPELPQCSIPSELGWLISIEELKMSGTLSQVSSNPAWAVDQHDTS
;
A
#
# COMPACT_ATOMS: atom_id res chain seq x y z
N MET A 1 37.13 -22.07 -10.58
CA MET A 1 37.65 -20.91 -9.82
C MET A 1 36.44 -20.16 -9.31
N ASP A 2 36.36 -19.96 -8.00
CA ASP A 2 35.37 -19.07 -7.39
C ASP A 2 35.71 -17.64 -7.81
N ALA A 3 34.88 -17.04 -8.66
CA ALA A 3 35.07 -15.66 -9.08
C ALA A 3 34.68 -14.76 -7.89
N VAL A 4 35.65 -14.03 -7.33
CA VAL A 4 35.48 -13.08 -6.24
C VAL A 4 35.78 -11.67 -6.73
N LEU A 5 35.29 -10.67 -6.00
CA LEU A 5 35.63 -9.27 -6.30
C LEU A 5 37.13 -9.03 -6.03
N PRO A 6 37.90 -8.50 -6.99
CA PRO A 6 39.30 -8.15 -6.77
C PRO A 6 39.40 -6.95 -5.82
N SER A 7 40.36 -6.98 -4.89
CA SER A 7 40.60 -5.90 -3.91
C SER A 7 40.89 -4.56 -4.57
N GLU A 8 41.51 -4.60 -5.75
CA GLU A 8 41.90 -3.44 -6.54
C GLU A 8 40.68 -2.60 -6.97
N LEU A 9 39.50 -3.23 -7.11
CA LEU A 9 38.26 -2.53 -7.45
C LEU A 9 37.95 -1.40 -6.46
N PHE A 10 38.23 -1.64 -5.17
CA PHE A 10 37.91 -0.70 -4.09
C PHE A 10 38.91 0.45 -3.95
N THR A 11 39.95 0.48 -4.81
CA THR A 11 40.91 1.59 -4.89
C THR A 11 40.47 2.70 -5.85
N VAL A 12 39.45 2.45 -6.68
CA VAL A 12 38.98 3.39 -7.70
C VAL A 12 37.89 4.30 -7.11
N GLY A 13 38.30 5.26 -6.27
CA GLY A 13 37.37 6.09 -5.48
C GLY A 13 36.39 6.98 -6.27
N ASN A 14 36.60 7.14 -7.58
CA ASN A 14 35.70 7.91 -8.46
C ASN A 14 34.61 7.05 -9.13
N LEU A 15 34.50 5.77 -8.79
CA LEU A 15 33.44 4.92 -9.32
C LEU A 15 32.07 5.41 -8.86
N THR A 16 31.18 5.64 -9.82
CA THR A 16 29.77 6.01 -9.58
C THR A 16 28.83 4.82 -9.77
N MET A 17 29.21 3.83 -10.58
CA MET A 17 28.39 2.66 -10.85
C MET A 17 29.21 1.38 -10.81
N ILE A 18 28.72 0.40 -10.06
CA ILE A 18 29.13 -1.00 -10.13
C ILE A 18 27.91 -1.82 -10.53
N ASN A 19 27.94 -2.39 -11.72
CA ASN A 19 26.93 -3.34 -12.19
C ASN A 19 27.57 -4.69 -12.47
N MET A 20 27.20 -5.68 -11.67
CA MET A 20 27.63 -7.07 -11.76
C MET A 20 26.45 -8.03 -11.68
N LEU A 21 25.25 -7.57 -12.08
CA LEU A 21 24.03 -8.36 -12.05
C LEU A 21 24.19 -9.65 -12.86
N THR A 22 23.57 -10.74 -12.39
CA THR A 22 23.46 -12.01 -13.13
C THR A 22 24.81 -12.63 -13.47
N ASN A 23 25.60 -12.92 -12.44
CA ASN A 23 26.88 -13.62 -12.56
C ASN A 23 26.95 -14.82 -11.60
N SER A 24 28.10 -15.50 -11.56
CA SER A 24 28.41 -16.54 -10.57
C SER A 24 29.44 -16.07 -9.54
N LEU A 25 29.47 -14.77 -9.22
CA LEU A 25 30.39 -14.21 -8.23
C LEU A 25 30.08 -14.77 -6.85
N THR A 26 31.12 -15.07 -6.08
CA THR A 26 31.05 -15.66 -4.75
C THR A 26 31.83 -14.80 -3.75
N GLY A 27 31.94 -15.27 -2.50
CA GLY A 27 32.68 -14.57 -1.45
C GLY A 27 31.80 -13.59 -0.67
N LYS A 28 32.43 -12.83 0.21
CA LYS A 28 31.75 -11.80 1.03
C LYS A 28 31.91 -10.44 0.38
N LEU A 29 31.00 -9.51 0.68
CA LEU A 29 31.26 -8.09 0.42
C LEU A 29 32.34 -7.60 1.41
N PRO A 30 33.44 -7.02 0.94
CA PRO A 30 34.52 -6.53 1.81
C PRO A 30 34.16 -5.17 2.42
N SER A 31 34.74 -4.85 3.59
CA SER A 31 34.59 -3.54 4.26
C SER A 31 35.10 -2.39 3.41
N GLU A 32 36.08 -2.66 2.56
CA GLU A 32 36.71 -1.75 1.61
C GLU A 32 35.69 -1.20 0.59
N LEU A 33 34.54 -1.84 0.43
CA LEU A 33 33.42 -1.29 -0.32
C LEU A 33 33.07 0.13 0.16
N GLY A 34 33.13 0.40 1.47
CA GLY A 34 32.87 1.72 2.05
C GLY A 34 33.88 2.82 1.68
N LEU A 35 34.95 2.50 0.93
CA LEU A 35 35.88 3.49 0.38
C LEU A 35 35.34 4.14 -0.90
N LEU A 36 34.34 3.54 -1.56
CA LEU A 36 33.76 4.01 -2.81
C LEU A 36 32.66 5.06 -2.56
N THR A 37 33.00 6.14 -1.86
CA THR A 37 32.02 7.14 -1.40
C THR A 37 31.30 7.89 -2.52
N SER A 38 31.84 7.87 -3.75
CA SER A 38 31.23 8.46 -4.95
C SER A 38 30.19 7.55 -5.62
N LEU A 39 30.01 6.33 -5.12
CA LEU A 39 29.15 5.32 -5.73
C LEU A 39 27.67 5.72 -5.59
N THR A 40 26.96 5.81 -6.71
CA THR A 40 25.52 6.10 -6.78
C THR A 40 24.70 4.84 -7.06
N TYR A 41 25.28 3.85 -7.76
CA TYR A 41 24.61 2.61 -8.13
C TYR A 41 25.46 1.39 -7.75
N LEU A 42 24.97 0.55 -6.84
CA LEU A 42 25.59 -0.74 -6.51
C LEU A 42 24.63 -1.89 -6.84
N GLN A 43 24.94 -2.64 -7.88
CA GLN A 43 24.09 -3.71 -8.38
C GLN A 43 24.87 -5.04 -8.45
N VAL A 44 24.64 -5.89 -7.46
CA VAL A 44 25.30 -7.21 -7.28
C VAL A 44 24.29 -8.35 -7.16
N GLY A 45 23.02 -8.09 -7.46
CA GLY A 45 21.95 -9.09 -7.46
C GLY A 45 22.16 -10.25 -8.46
N ARG A 46 21.49 -11.39 -8.21
CA ARG A 46 21.63 -12.64 -8.96
C ARG A 46 23.07 -13.14 -9.03
N ASN A 47 23.67 -13.32 -7.87
CA ASN A 47 25.02 -13.89 -7.69
C ASN A 47 25.00 -14.93 -6.56
N LYS A 48 26.17 -15.31 -6.06
CA LYS A 48 26.36 -16.24 -4.92
C LYS A 48 27.15 -15.56 -3.78
N PHE A 49 27.00 -14.25 -3.62
CA PHE A 49 27.59 -13.54 -2.47
C PHE A 49 27.01 -14.08 -1.17
N LYS A 50 27.85 -14.19 -0.14
CA LYS A 50 27.54 -14.83 1.14
C LYS A 50 28.04 -14.02 2.32
N GLY A 51 27.64 -14.43 3.53
CA GLY A 51 28.03 -13.75 4.77
C GLY A 51 27.17 -12.52 5.05
N ARG A 52 27.63 -11.66 5.97
CA ARG A 52 26.92 -10.44 6.36
C ARG A 52 27.15 -9.31 5.37
N ILE A 53 26.18 -8.42 5.24
CA ILE A 53 26.39 -7.11 4.62
C ILE A 53 27.25 -6.29 5.59
N PRO A 54 28.43 -5.78 5.18
CA PRO A 54 29.30 -5.03 6.07
C PRO A 54 28.67 -3.69 6.46
N THR A 55 28.89 -3.26 7.69
CA THR A 55 28.40 -1.96 8.21
C THR A 55 28.97 -0.78 7.43
N ASP A 56 30.15 -0.95 6.83
CA ASP A 56 30.80 0.04 5.96
C ASP A 56 29.97 0.43 4.73
N VAL A 57 28.93 -0.33 4.36
CA VAL A 57 27.96 0.09 3.32
C VAL A 57 27.30 1.43 3.69
N GLY A 58 27.14 1.74 4.97
CA GLY A 58 26.61 3.03 5.43
C GLY A 58 27.47 4.25 5.05
N ARG A 59 28.73 4.04 4.64
CA ARG A 59 29.62 5.11 4.16
C ARG A 59 29.34 5.54 2.71
N LEU A 60 28.52 4.81 1.98
CA LEU A 60 28.22 5.06 0.57
C LEU A 60 27.16 6.15 0.41
N THR A 61 27.36 7.32 1.02
CA THR A 61 26.33 8.35 1.19
C THR A 61 25.76 8.92 -0.12
N SER A 62 26.44 8.69 -1.26
CA SER A 62 25.95 9.05 -2.59
C SER A 62 25.03 8.01 -3.24
N ILE A 63 24.83 6.83 -2.63
CA ILE A 63 23.99 5.77 -3.21
C ILE A 63 22.54 6.23 -3.36
N GLN A 64 22.02 5.96 -4.56
CA GLN A 64 20.62 6.12 -4.94
C GLN A 64 19.96 4.75 -5.11
N GLU A 65 20.68 3.78 -5.67
CA GLU A 65 20.17 2.42 -5.85
C GLU A 65 21.12 1.35 -5.29
N LEU A 66 20.58 0.49 -4.44
CA LEU A 66 21.28 -0.66 -3.88
C LEU A 66 20.52 -1.96 -4.20
N ARG A 67 21.03 -2.73 -5.17
CA ARG A 67 20.44 -4.00 -5.62
C ARG A 67 21.32 -5.19 -5.26
N MET A 68 20.93 -5.94 -4.24
CA MET A 68 21.63 -7.10 -3.68
C MET A 68 20.77 -8.39 -3.69
N TYR A 69 19.63 -8.36 -4.38
CA TYR A 69 18.64 -9.44 -4.42
C TYR A 69 19.16 -10.76 -5.01
N THR A 70 18.57 -11.90 -4.62
CA THR A 70 18.94 -13.24 -5.13
C THR A 70 20.43 -13.52 -4.94
N ASN A 71 20.84 -13.57 -3.67
CA ASN A 71 22.18 -13.96 -3.21
C ASN A 71 22.01 -14.91 -2.00
N THR A 72 23.09 -15.13 -1.25
CA THR A 72 23.07 -15.93 -0.01
C THR A 72 23.54 -15.11 1.20
N PHE A 73 23.19 -13.81 1.24
CA PHE A 73 23.50 -12.96 2.39
C PHE A 73 22.78 -13.45 3.65
N THR A 74 23.43 -13.31 4.80
CA THR A 74 23.01 -13.83 6.11
C THR A 74 23.21 -12.79 7.21
N GLY A 75 22.62 -13.01 8.38
CA GLY A 75 22.69 -12.08 9.51
C GLY A 75 21.69 -10.92 9.38
N SER A 76 21.80 -9.97 10.29
CA SER A 76 20.91 -8.81 10.33
C SER A 76 21.23 -7.79 9.25
N LEU A 77 20.20 -7.03 8.86
CA LEU A 77 20.39 -5.84 8.05
C LEU A 77 21.10 -4.77 8.90
N PRO A 78 22.22 -4.17 8.45
CA PRO A 78 22.94 -3.17 9.23
C PRO A 78 22.12 -1.89 9.38
N SER A 79 22.04 -1.36 10.60
CA SER A 79 21.36 -0.10 10.91
C SER A 79 22.03 1.10 10.23
N GLU A 80 23.31 0.99 9.89
CA GLU A 80 24.08 1.98 9.15
C GLU A 80 23.51 2.27 7.75
N LEU A 81 22.64 1.40 7.20
CA LEU A 81 21.90 1.73 5.99
C LEU A 81 21.05 3.00 6.13
N GLY A 82 20.60 3.34 7.35
CA GLY A 82 19.88 4.58 7.61
C GLY A 82 20.69 5.87 7.39
N GLN A 83 22.00 5.77 7.15
CA GLN A 83 22.87 6.91 6.80
C GLN A 83 22.76 7.29 5.31
N LEU A 84 22.15 6.44 4.49
CA LEU A 84 22.15 6.56 3.02
C LEU A 84 20.96 7.38 2.53
N THR A 85 20.81 8.62 3.01
CA THR A 85 19.60 9.45 2.83
C THR A 85 19.24 9.80 1.38
N ASN A 86 20.16 9.61 0.43
CA ASN A 86 19.93 9.75 -1.01
C ASN A 86 19.34 8.48 -1.67
N MET A 87 19.22 7.38 -0.93
CA MET A 87 18.75 6.10 -1.45
C MET A 87 17.26 6.17 -1.80
N ALA A 88 16.95 5.93 -3.07
CA ALA A 88 15.60 5.82 -3.60
C ALA A 88 15.14 4.35 -3.73
N LEU A 89 16.07 3.41 -3.92
CA LEU A 89 15.73 2.02 -4.17
C LEU A 89 16.62 1.05 -3.41
N LEU A 90 15.98 0.17 -2.63
CA LEU A 90 16.61 -0.91 -1.90
C LEU A 90 16.01 -2.27 -2.25
N GLU A 91 16.76 -3.11 -2.96
CA GLU A 91 16.36 -4.47 -3.32
C GLU A 91 17.28 -5.52 -2.68
N ILE A 92 16.82 -6.19 -1.62
CA ILE A 92 17.57 -7.27 -0.95
C ILE A 92 16.73 -8.55 -0.82
N TYR A 93 15.67 -8.67 -1.61
CA TYR A 93 14.80 -9.83 -1.61
C TYR A 93 15.52 -11.13 -2.03
N ARG A 94 14.99 -12.29 -1.64
CA ARG A 94 15.57 -13.62 -1.91
C ARG A 94 17.01 -13.75 -1.40
N ASN A 95 17.18 -13.59 -0.10
CA ASN A 95 18.42 -13.86 0.63
C ASN A 95 18.11 -14.71 1.88
N SER A 96 19.04 -14.81 2.82
CA SER A 96 18.85 -15.47 4.12
C SER A 96 19.10 -14.49 5.28
N LEU A 97 18.75 -13.20 5.09
CA LEU A 97 18.84 -12.18 6.14
C LEU A 97 17.83 -12.44 7.25
N ASN A 98 18.18 -12.09 8.48
CA ASN A 98 17.36 -12.36 9.67
C ASN A 98 17.38 -11.19 10.66
N GLY A 99 16.80 -11.38 11.85
CA GLY A 99 16.67 -10.31 12.84
C GLY A 99 15.57 -9.32 12.49
N SER A 100 15.48 -8.22 13.25
CA SER A 100 14.51 -7.15 12.99
C SER A 100 14.92 -6.26 11.83
N ILE A 101 13.92 -5.68 11.16
CA ILE A 101 14.15 -4.57 10.24
C ILE A 101 14.57 -3.35 11.07
N PRO A 102 15.73 -2.72 10.80
CA PRO A 102 16.20 -1.56 11.56
C PRO A 102 15.24 -0.37 11.43
N SER A 103 14.94 0.31 12.53
CA SER A 103 14.10 1.52 12.53
C SER A 103 14.75 2.69 11.78
N GLU A 104 16.09 2.67 11.67
CA GLU A 104 16.90 3.66 10.97
C GLU A 104 16.58 3.72 9.47
N LEU A 105 15.98 2.68 8.88
CA LEU A 105 15.48 2.74 7.50
C LEU A 105 14.40 3.82 7.32
N GLY A 106 13.69 4.21 8.39
CA GLY A 106 12.72 5.31 8.36
C GLY A 106 13.35 6.70 8.16
N TRP A 107 14.68 6.82 8.17
CA TRP A 107 15.38 8.09 7.88
C TRP A 107 15.70 8.28 6.40
N LEU A 108 15.39 7.29 5.55
CA LEU A 108 15.68 7.31 4.12
C LEU A 108 14.59 8.07 3.36
N THR A 109 14.41 9.36 3.61
CA THR A 109 13.29 10.16 3.10
C THR A 109 13.19 10.24 1.57
N SER A 110 14.26 9.87 0.84
CA SER A 110 14.26 9.74 -0.62
C SER A 110 13.74 8.40 -1.13
N MET A 111 13.43 7.43 -0.25
CA MET A 111 13.05 6.07 -0.60
C MET A 111 11.72 6.04 -1.36
N GLU A 112 11.76 5.40 -2.53
CA GLU A 112 10.61 5.14 -3.41
C GLU A 112 10.25 3.64 -3.35
N GLU A 113 11.23 2.75 -3.41
CA GLU A 113 11.01 1.30 -3.44
C GLU A 113 11.82 0.54 -2.39
N LEU A 114 11.12 -0.19 -1.51
CA LEU A 114 11.73 -1.07 -0.50
C LEU A 114 11.30 -2.52 -0.69
N LYS A 115 12.21 -3.38 -1.19
CA LYS A 115 11.95 -4.81 -1.46
C LYS A 115 12.82 -5.72 -0.58
N LEU A 116 12.21 -6.26 0.47
CA LEU A 116 12.82 -7.14 1.47
C LEU A 116 12.25 -8.57 1.46
N SER A 117 11.35 -8.91 0.53
CA SER A 117 10.65 -10.20 0.52
C SER A 117 11.57 -11.42 0.46
N ARG A 118 11.04 -12.57 0.89
CA ARG A 118 11.76 -13.86 0.81
C ARG A 118 13.10 -13.81 1.54
N ASN A 119 13.05 -13.40 2.80
CA ASN A 119 14.14 -13.46 3.78
C ASN A 119 13.61 -14.16 5.05
N ALA A 120 14.34 -14.06 6.15
CA ALA A 120 13.96 -14.56 7.47
C ALA A 120 13.88 -13.43 8.50
N PHE A 121 13.46 -12.21 8.09
CA PHE A 121 13.26 -11.10 9.02
C PHE A 121 12.18 -11.45 10.05
N THR A 122 12.38 -11.03 11.30
CA THR A 122 11.53 -11.31 12.48
C THR A 122 11.17 -10.02 13.21
N GLY A 123 10.28 -10.09 14.19
CA GLY A 123 9.85 -8.91 14.95
C GLY A 123 8.80 -8.09 14.22
N SER A 124 8.43 -6.95 14.81
CA SER A 124 7.45 -6.02 14.25
C SER A 124 8.03 -5.14 13.17
N LEU A 125 7.18 -4.67 12.26
CA LEU A 125 7.55 -3.64 11.31
C LEU A 125 7.82 -2.32 12.06
N PRO A 126 8.92 -1.60 11.80
CA PRO A 126 9.18 -0.33 12.46
C PRO A 126 8.14 0.73 12.08
N THR A 127 7.61 1.45 13.07
CA THR A 127 6.65 2.55 12.85
C THR A 127 7.29 3.70 12.05
N GLN A 128 8.63 3.84 12.14
CA GLN A 128 9.40 4.85 11.41
C GLN A 128 9.30 4.71 9.88
N LEU A 129 8.89 3.54 9.34
CA LEU A 129 8.64 3.40 7.91
C LEU A 129 7.51 4.31 7.42
N GLY A 130 6.60 4.75 8.29
CA GLY A 130 5.57 5.75 7.97
C GLY A 130 6.11 7.16 7.67
N LEU A 131 7.41 7.40 7.89
CA LEU A 131 8.07 8.68 7.54
C LEU A 131 8.49 8.75 6.06
N LEU A 132 8.40 7.65 5.32
CA LEU A 132 8.93 7.52 3.97
C LEU A 132 7.89 7.97 2.92
N THR A 133 7.44 9.23 3.00
CA THR A 133 6.27 9.73 2.24
C THR A 133 6.39 9.64 0.71
N ASN A 134 7.60 9.47 0.17
CA ASN A 134 7.86 9.27 -1.26
C ASN A 134 7.74 7.79 -1.69
N MET A 135 7.50 6.86 -0.77
CA MET A 135 7.45 5.44 -1.04
C MET A 135 6.25 5.07 -1.88
N THR A 136 6.50 4.48 -3.04
CA THR A 136 5.49 3.95 -3.97
C THR A 136 5.30 2.44 -3.83
N LEU A 137 6.36 1.72 -3.43
CA LEU A 137 6.33 0.26 -3.31
C LEU A 137 7.00 -0.25 -2.03
N LEU A 138 6.22 -1.00 -1.23
CA LEU A 138 6.71 -1.75 -0.07
C LEU A 138 6.45 -3.25 -0.23
N GLU A 139 7.52 -4.03 -0.42
CA GLU A 139 7.45 -5.49 -0.55
C GLU A 139 8.23 -6.19 0.57
N ILE A 140 7.51 -6.73 1.56
CA ILE A 140 8.08 -7.41 2.73
C ILE A 140 7.50 -8.83 2.95
N ASP A 141 6.74 -9.36 2.00
CA ASP A 141 6.14 -10.70 2.08
C ASP A 141 7.17 -11.83 2.20
N ARG A 142 6.72 -13.00 2.67
CA ARG A 142 7.58 -14.20 2.84
C ARG A 142 8.78 -13.92 3.75
N ASN A 143 8.51 -13.31 4.89
CA ASN A 143 9.41 -13.21 6.04
C ASN A 143 8.77 -13.90 7.25
N SER A 144 9.40 -13.81 8.42
CA SER A 144 8.86 -14.28 9.72
C SER A 144 8.47 -13.10 10.63
N LEU A 145 8.02 -11.99 10.02
CA LEU A 145 7.56 -10.80 10.73
C LEU A 145 6.31 -11.12 11.57
N ASN A 146 6.20 -10.47 12.72
CA ASN A 146 5.09 -10.62 13.66
C ASN A 146 4.55 -9.25 14.07
N GLY A 147 3.54 -9.23 14.94
CA GLY A 147 2.85 -8.00 15.32
C GLY A 147 1.82 -7.53 14.28
N SER A 148 1.24 -6.37 14.54
CA SER A 148 0.30 -5.70 13.64
C SER A 148 1.03 -4.88 12.59
N ILE A 149 0.34 -4.56 11.50
CA ILE A 149 0.78 -3.52 10.57
C ILE A 149 0.74 -2.18 11.34
N PRO A 150 1.81 -1.37 11.34
CA PRO A 150 1.82 -0.03 11.93
C PRO A 150 0.77 0.87 11.25
N SER A 151 0.01 1.62 12.04
CA SER A 151 -0.96 2.59 11.52
C SER A 151 -0.26 3.73 10.77
N GLU A 152 1.00 4.02 11.09
CA GLU A 152 1.82 5.03 10.43
C GLU A 152 2.05 4.72 8.94
N LEU A 153 1.88 3.48 8.47
CA LEU A 153 1.89 3.19 7.03
C LEU A 153 0.75 3.89 6.28
N GLY A 154 -0.32 4.29 6.97
CA GLY A 154 -1.40 5.10 6.41
C GLY A 154 -0.97 6.53 6.00
N TRP A 155 0.24 6.97 6.36
CA TRP A 155 0.77 8.28 5.96
C TRP A 155 1.53 8.26 4.62
N LEU A 156 1.68 7.09 4.01
CA LEU A 156 2.44 6.90 2.77
C LEU A 156 1.58 7.24 1.55
N THR A 157 1.16 8.50 1.42
CA THR A 157 0.17 8.95 0.42
C THR A 157 0.59 8.75 -1.05
N SER A 158 1.85 8.44 -1.31
CA SER A 158 2.38 8.07 -2.64
C SER A 158 2.37 6.55 -2.90
N MET A 159 1.89 5.74 -1.96
CA MET A 159 1.95 4.28 -2.05
C MET A 159 1.00 3.74 -3.12
N GLU A 160 1.58 3.04 -4.10
CA GLU A 160 0.88 2.41 -5.21
C GLU A 160 0.69 0.91 -4.98
N GLU A 161 1.69 0.23 -4.38
CA GLU A 161 1.65 -1.21 -4.15
C GLU A 161 2.22 -1.59 -2.76
N LEU A 162 1.43 -2.35 -1.98
CA LEU A 162 1.80 -2.86 -0.65
C LEU A 162 1.67 -4.40 -0.59
N LYS A 163 2.77 -5.09 -0.30
CA LYS A 163 2.84 -6.57 -0.14
C LYS A 163 3.41 -6.93 1.24
N MET A 164 2.60 -7.51 2.11
CA MET A 164 3.06 -7.99 3.43
C MET A 164 2.41 -9.31 3.82
N SER A 165 2.96 -10.01 4.84
CA SER A 165 2.63 -11.41 5.09
C SER A 165 1.89 -11.79 6.37
N ASN A 166 1.60 -10.86 7.28
CA ASN A 166 0.93 -11.19 8.55
C ASN A 166 0.37 -9.94 9.24
N GLY A 167 -0.52 -10.14 10.23
CA GLY A 167 -1.06 -9.09 11.09
C GLY A 167 -2.56 -8.88 10.92
N SER A 168 -3.07 -7.76 11.45
CA SER A 168 -4.40 -7.23 11.15
C SER A 168 -4.25 -6.04 10.21
N ILE A 169 -5.19 -5.87 9.27
CA ILE A 169 -5.23 -4.71 8.38
C ILE A 169 -5.67 -3.50 9.24
N PRO A 170 -4.86 -2.43 9.39
CA PRO A 170 -5.22 -1.27 10.19
C PRO A 170 -6.15 -0.36 9.40
N SER A 171 -7.04 0.33 10.10
CA SER A 171 -8.01 1.28 9.54
C SER A 171 -7.33 2.40 8.75
N GLU A 172 -6.13 2.80 9.15
CA GLU A 172 -5.36 3.90 8.60
C GLU A 172 -4.88 3.63 7.16
N LEU A 173 -4.88 2.38 6.70
CA LEU A 173 -4.68 2.11 5.26
C LEU A 173 -5.79 2.71 4.40
N GLY A 174 -6.97 3.02 4.97
CA GLY A 174 -8.03 3.76 4.29
C GLY A 174 -7.66 5.20 3.93
N TRP A 175 -6.59 5.78 4.51
CA TRP A 175 -6.14 7.14 4.22
C TRP A 175 -5.28 7.24 2.95
N LEU A 176 -4.90 6.11 2.35
CA LEU A 176 -4.04 6.04 1.17
C LEU A 176 -4.83 6.31 -0.11
N THR A 177 -5.49 7.47 -0.20
CA THR A 177 -6.47 7.78 -1.26
C THR A 177 -5.89 7.80 -2.69
N SER A 178 -4.57 7.83 -2.86
CA SER A 178 -3.87 7.66 -4.14
C SER A 178 -3.69 6.19 -4.57
N MET A 179 -3.98 5.22 -3.70
CA MET A 179 -3.69 3.80 -3.93
C MET A 179 -4.53 3.22 -5.07
N GLU A 180 -3.85 2.67 -6.07
CA GLU A 180 -4.49 1.98 -7.21
C GLU A 180 -4.55 0.46 -6.98
N GLU A 181 -3.51 -0.14 -6.36
CA GLU A 181 -3.42 -1.58 -6.20
C GLU A 181 -2.97 -2.03 -4.79
N LEU A 182 -3.88 -2.63 -4.04
CA LEU A 182 -3.58 -3.24 -2.75
C LEU A 182 -3.52 -4.77 -2.86
N LYS A 183 -2.29 -5.33 -2.90
CA LYS A 183 -2.06 -6.78 -3.08
C LYS A 183 -1.52 -7.47 -1.81
N MET A 184 -2.45 -7.96 -1.02
CA MET A 184 -2.23 -8.72 0.22
C MET A 184 -2.62 -10.21 0.11
N SER A 185 -2.80 -10.74 -1.09
CA SER A 185 -3.23 -12.13 -1.31
C SER A 185 -2.21 -13.19 -0.88
N GLY A 186 -2.67 -14.28 -0.27
CA GLY A 186 -1.83 -15.44 0.05
C GLY A 186 -0.95 -15.28 1.30
N ASN A 187 -1.47 -14.60 2.32
CA ASN A 187 -0.77 -14.28 3.56
C ASN A 187 -1.50 -14.85 4.79
N THR A 188 -1.07 -14.49 6.00
CA THR A 188 -1.71 -14.94 7.25
C THR A 188 -2.47 -13.82 7.96
N PHE A 189 -3.01 -12.84 7.23
CA PHE A 189 -3.77 -11.75 7.84
C PHE A 189 -4.98 -12.27 8.62
N THR A 190 -5.26 -11.67 9.78
CA THR A 190 -6.36 -12.01 10.69
C THR A 190 -7.18 -10.77 11.02
N GLY A 191 -8.29 -10.94 11.75
CA GLY A 191 -9.21 -9.85 12.09
C GLY A 191 -10.18 -9.53 10.95
N SER A 192 -10.99 -8.50 11.13
CA SER A 192 -11.94 -8.03 10.13
C SER A 192 -11.28 -7.13 9.09
N VAL A 193 -11.88 -7.06 7.91
CA VAL A 193 -11.54 -6.02 6.93
C VAL A 193 -12.03 -4.68 7.46
N PRO A 194 -11.19 -3.62 7.54
CA PRO A 194 -11.63 -2.30 8.01
C PRO A 194 -12.60 -1.64 7.04
N SER A 195 -13.63 -0.96 7.57
CA SER A 195 -14.58 -0.17 6.77
C SER A 195 -13.92 1.01 6.07
N GLU A 196 -12.83 1.53 6.63
CA GLU A 196 -12.06 2.65 6.11
C GLU A 196 -11.44 2.35 4.75
N LEU A 197 -11.21 1.07 4.39
CA LEU A 197 -10.79 0.71 3.03
C LEU A 197 -11.79 1.15 1.96
N GLY A 198 -13.06 1.39 2.31
CA GLY A 198 -14.06 1.97 1.40
C GLY A 198 -13.76 3.42 0.97
N GLN A 199 -12.82 4.10 1.62
CA GLN A 199 -12.38 5.47 1.27
C GLN A 199 -11.43 5.49 0.05
N LEU A 200 -10.91 4.33 -0.36
CA LEU A 200 -9.92 4.19 -1.43
C LEU A 200 -10.55 4.25 -2.81
N THR A 201 -11.18 5.39 -3.15
CA THR A 201 -12.00 5.52 -4.37
C THR A 201 -11.23 5.37 -5.68
N ASN A 202 -9.90 5.48 -5.67
CA ASN A 202 -9.02 5.26 -6.82
C ASN A 202 -8.54 3.80 -6.99
N MET A 203 -8.88 2.92 -6.04
CA MET A 203 -8.47 1.52 -6.05
C MET A 203 -9.02 0.80 -7.29
N ALA A 204 -8.13 0.28 -8.13
CA ALA A 204 -8.44 -0.58 -9.27
C ALA A 204 -8.36 -2.07 -8.89
N LEU A 205 -7.44 -2.45 -7.99
CA LEU A 205 -7.28 -3.85 -7.58
C LEU A 205 -7.17 -3.96 -6.05
N LEU A 206 -8.13 -4.67 -5.44
CA LEU A 206 -8.06 -5.06 -4.01
C LEU A 206 -7.94 -6.58 -3.90
N GLY A 207 -6.72 -7.04 -3.60
CA GLY A 207 -6.39 -8.45 -3.43
C GLY A 207 -6.13 -8.80 -1.97
N ILE A 208 -7.10 -9.41 -1.29
CA ILE A 208 -6.98 -9.91 0.09
C ILE A 208 -7.32 -11.40 0.20
N ASP A 209 -7.36 -12.13 -0.92
CA ASP A 209 -7.70 -13.56 -0.96
C ASP A 209 -6.64 -14.44 -0.31
N ARG A 210 -7.02 -15.65 0.12
CA ARG A 210 -6.13 -16.64 0.74
C ARG A 210 -5.46 -16.08 2.00
N ASN A 211 -6.27 -15.58 2.94
CA ASN A 211 -5.86 -15.11 4.26
C ASN A 211 -6.71 -15.78 5.36
N SER A 212 -6.55 -15.36 6.60
CA SER A 212 -7.34 -15.78 7.77
C SER A 212 -8.26 -14.67 8.28
N LEU A 213 -8.69 -13.76 7.40
CA LEU A 213 -9.59 -12.65 7.75
C LEU A 213 -10.95 -13.20 8.18
N ASN A 214 -11.60 -12.57 9.14
CA ASN A 214 -12.89 -12.98 9.72
C ASN A 214 -13.88 -11.82 9.79
N GLY A 215 -15.01 -11.98 10.49
CA GLY A 215 -16.02 -10.93 10.60
C GLY A 215 -16.83 -10.73 9.32
N SER A 216 -17.65 -9.67 9.30
CA SER A 216 -18.46 -9.31 8.14
C SER A 216 -17.64 -8.56 7.09
N ILE A 217 -17.98 -8.75 5.81
CA ILE A 217 -17.51 -7.86 4.74
C ILE A 217 -18.13 -6.47 4.94
N PRO A 218 -17.34 -5.38 5.09
CA PRO A 218 -17.88 -4.04 5.30
C PRO A 218 -18.70 -3.55 4.11
N SER A 219 -19.83 -2.89 4.38
CA SER A 219 -20.67 -2.28 3.34
C SER A 219 -19.96 -1.15 2.58
N GLU A 220 -19.01 -0.51 3.24
CA GLU A 220 -18.22 0.61 2.73
C GLU A 220 -17.32 0.20 1.56
N LEU A 221 -16.91 -1.08 1.47
CA LEU A 221 -16.22 -1.60 0.29
C LEU A 221 -17.08 -1.48 -0.98
N GLY A 222 -18.40 -1.38 -0.83
CA GLY A 222 -19.32 -1.10 -1.93
C GLY A 222 -19.16 0.30 -2.52
N TRP A 223 -18.34 1.18 -1.93
CA TRP A 223 -18.07 2.54 -2.38
C TRP A 223 -16.85 2.67 -3.30
N LEU A 224 -16.12 1.57 -3.51
CA LEU A 224 -14.98 1.50 -4.42
C LEU A 224 -15.45 1.57 -5.87
N ILE A 225 -15.71 2.78 -6.36
CA ILE A 225 -16.26 3.03 -7.70
C ILE A 225 -15.30 2.63 -8.83
N SER A 226 -13.98 2.75 -8.61
CA SER A 226 -12.93 2.48 -9.60
C SER A 226 -12.45 1.02 -9.60
N ILE A 227 -12.96 0.17 -8.70
CA ILE A 227 -12.49 -1.20 -8.56
C ILE A 227 -12.72 -1.98 -9.85
N GLU A 228 -11.70 -2.65 -10.35
CA GLU A 228 -11.78 -3.53 -11.52
C GLU A 228 -11.75 -4.98 -11.07
N GLU A 229 -10.88 -5.28 -10.10
CA GLU A 229 -10.65 -6.62 -9.59
C GLU A 229 -10.70 -6.65 -8.07
N LEU A 230 -11.65 -7.42 -7.52
CA LEU A 230 -11.79 -7.64 -6.07
C LEU A 230 -11.62 -9.13 -5.75
N LYS A 231 -10.49 -9.47 -5.12
CA LYS A 231 -10.16 -10.84 -4.70
C LYS A 231 -10.25 -10.93 -3.19
N MET A 232 -11.33 -11.54 -2.68
CA MET A 232 -11.51 -11.76 -1.22
C MET A 232 -11.67 -13.24 -0.83
N SER A 233 -11.60 -14.14 -1.83
CA SER A 233 -11.81 -15.57 -1.64
C SER A 233 -10.90 -16.23 -0.60
N ARG A 234 -11.29 -17.40 -0.07
CA ARG A 234 -10.47 -18.22 0.84
C ARG A 234 -10.03 -17.43 2.09
N ASN A 235 -11.02 -16.84 2.76
CA ASN A 235 -10.93 -16.25 4.08
C ASN A 235 -11.98 -16.90 5.00
N ALA A 236 -11.93 -16.60 6.30
CA ALA A 236 -12.97 -16.97 7.26
C ALA A 236 -14.05 -15.88 7.43
N SER A 237 -13.99 -14.81 6.62
CA SER A 237 -14.97 -13.73 6.62
C SER A 237 -16.33 -14.25 6.15
N GLN A 238 -17.37 -13.76 6.80
CA GLN A 238 -18.76 -14.15 6.58
C GLN A 238 -19.55 -12.95 6.02
N GLY A 239 -20.72 -13.22 5.44
CA GLY A 239 -21.56 -12.19 4.82
C GLY A 239 -21.41 -12.14 3.31
N LEU A 240 -22.42 -11.54 2.67
CA LEU A 240 -22.47 -11.33 1.23
C LEU A 240 -21.88 -9.96 0.93
N PHE A 241 -20.91 -9.90 0.00
CA PHE A 241 -20.51 -8.61 -0.57
C PHE A 241 -21.66 -8.10 -1.45
N GLN A 242 -22.24 -6.96 -1.07
CA GLN A 242 -23.28 -6.28 -1.83
C GLN A 242 -22.79 -4.88 -2.19
N PRO A 243 -22.28 -4.66 -3.42
CA PRO A 243 -21.83 -3.34 -3.83
C PRO A 243 -22.98 -2.33 -3.74
N ALA A 244 -22.74 -1.14 -3.20
CA ALA A 244 -23.77 -0.11 -3.07
C ALA A 244 -24.30 0.36 -4.44
N TRP A 245 -23.45 0.24 -5.48
CA TRP A 245 -23.79 0.53 -6.86
C TRP A 245 -24.43 -0.64 -7.62
N ALA A 246 -24.48 -1.85 -7.06
CA ALA A 246 -25.06 -2.99 -7.78
C ALA A 246 -26.58 -2.95 -7.68
N VAL A 247 -27.25 -2.65 -8.80
CA VAL A 247 -28.71 -2.58 -8.86
C VAL A 247 -29.30 -3.94 -9.28
N ASP A 248 -28.59 -4.69 -10.13
CA ASP A 248 -28.93 -6.05 -10.55
C ASP A 248 -27.72 -7.01 -10.47
N GLN A 249 -27.99 -8.32 -10.32
CA GLN A 249 -26.95 -9.38 -10.35
C GLN A 249 -26.16 -9.46 -11.68
N HIS A 250 -26.54 -8.67 -12.69
CA HIS A 250 -25.85 -8.61 -13.99
C HIS A 250 -24.72 -7.57 -14.01
N ASP A 251 -24.67 -6.64 -13.04
CA ASP A 251 -23.60 -5.62 -12.97
C ASP A 251 -22.30 -6.19 -12.36
N PHE A 252 -22.34 -7.42 -11.83
CA PHE A 252 -21.18 -8.13 -11.30
C PHE A 252 -21.33 -9.65 -11.45
N LEU A 253 -20.34 -10.33 -12.02
CA LEU A 253 -20.31 -11.79 -12.00
C LEU A 253 -19.68 -12.24 -10.68
N THR A 254 -20.51 -12.71 -9.75
CA THR A 254 -20.03 -13.59 -8.68
C THR A 254 -19.90 -14.98 -9.25
N THR A 255 -18.68 -15.42 -9.54
CA THR A 255 -18.45 -16.85 -9.68
C THR A 255 -18.24 -17.40 -8.27
N GLU A 256 -19.22 -18.12 -7.73
CA GLU A 256 -18.98 -18.97 -6.56
C GLU A 256 -17.96 -20.04 -6.97
N LEU A 257 -16.70 -19.81 -6.63
CA LEU A 257 -15.69 -20.84 -6.70
C LEU A 257 -15.85 -21.76 -5.47
N PRO A 258 -15.49 -23.06 -5.56
CA PRO A 258 -15.58 -23.98 -4.43
C PRO A 258 -14.90 -23.39 -3.17
N GLN A 259 -15.54 -23.56 -2.00
CA GLN A 259 -15.10 -23.07 -0.68
C GLN A 259 -15.34 -21.57 -0.38
N GLY A 260 -16.47 -20.99 -0.83
CA GLY A 260 -16.88 -19.64 -0.43
C GLY A 260 -16.03 -18.54 -1.06
N ALA A 261 -15.57 -18.78 -2.28
CA ALA A 261 -14.64 -17.91 -2.96
C ALA A 261 -15.36 -16.90 -3.87
N TYR A 262 -15.23 -15.62 -3.53
CA TYR A 262 -15.68 -14.50 -4.38
C TYR A 262 -14.54 -14.08 -5.31
N HIS A 263 -14.71 -14.34 -6.61
CA HIS A 263 -14.00 -13.64 -7.66
C HIS A 263 -15.01 -12.68 -8.30
N LEU A 264 -14.91 -11.40 -7.96
CA LEU A 264 -15.73 -10.39 -8.60
C LEU A 264 -14.98 -9.93 -9.86
N SER A 265 -15.46 -10.37 -11.03
CA SER A 265 -15.06 -9.75 -12.30
C SER A 265 -16.17 -8.78 -12.67
N LEU A 266 -15.84 -7.49 -12.68
CA LEU A 266 -16.81 -6.45 -12.97
C LEU A 266 -17.00 -6.29 -14.48
N VAL A 267 -18.26 -6.14 -14.89
CA VAL A 267 -18.65 -5.88 -16.28
C VAL A 267 -19.48 -4.59 -16.26
N GLY A 268 -18.83 -3.44 -16.47
CA GLY A 268 -19.52 -2.15 -16.50
C GLY A 268 -18.58 -0.94 -16.42
N ASP A 269 -18.96 0.14 -17.10
CA ASP A 269 -18.25 1.43 -17.09
C ASP A 269 -18.31 2.08 -15.69
N GLN A 270 -17.18 2.64 -15.23
CA GLN A 270 -17.03 3.38 -13.98
C GLN A 270 -18.11 4.46 -13.81
N HIS A 271 -18.49 5.12 -14.90
CA HIS A 271 -19.51 6.17 -14.88
C HIS A 271 -20.87 5.67 -14.38
N ARG A 272 -21.30 4.48 -14.84
CA ARG A 272 -22.57 3.88 -14.42
C ARG A 272 -22.55 3.49 -12.93
N ARG A 273 -21.39 3.12 -12.40
CA ARG A 273 -21.23 2.80 -10.98
C ARG A 273 -21.36 4.04 -10.10
N ILE A 274 -20.78 5.15 -10.51
CA ILE A 274 -20.91 6.46 -9.82
C ILE A 274 -22.38 6.86 -9.75
N GLU A 275 -23.11 6.81 -10.87
CA GLU A 275 -24.53 7.16 -10.89
C GLU A 275 -25.38 6.22 -10.03
N ASN A 276 -25.08 4.92 -10.01
CA ASN A 276 -25.79 3.98 -9.14
C ASN A 276 -25.54 4.26 -7.64
N VAL A 277 -24.32 4.62 -7.22
CA VAL A 277 -24.05 5.07 -5.83
C VAL A 277 -24.89 6.32 -5.52
N ARG A 278 -24.94 7.28 -6.45
CA ARG A 278 -25.73 8.50 -6.32
C ARG A 278 -27.22 8.21 -6.14
N GLU A 279 -27.81 7.38 -7.00
CA GLU A 279 -29.22 6.97 -6.91
C GLU A 279 -29.51 6.23 -5.60
N HIS A 280 -28.62 5.31 -5.18
CA HIS A 280 -28.75 4.59 -3.92
C HIS A 280 -28.79 5.57 -2.75
N PHE A 281 -27.85 6.54 -2.71
CA PHE A 281 -27.81 7.56 -1.68
C PHE A 281 -29.05 8.43 -1.70
N HIS A 282 -29.48 8.93 -2.86
CA HIS A 282 -30.74 9.66 -2.98
C HIS A 282 -31.91 8.84 -2.45
N ARG A 283 -32.01 7.55 -2.75
CA ARG A 283 -33.09 6.66 -2.29
C ARG A 283 -33.06 6.42 -0.78
N VAL A 284 -31.89 6.23 -0.19
CA VAL A 284 -31.74 6.00 1.27
C VAL A 284 -32.00 7.30 2.03
N CYS A 285 -31.47 8.43 1.57
CA CYS A 285 -31.58 9.72 2.24
C CYS A 285 -32.92 10.44 1.97
N SER A 286 -33.64 10.06 0.92
CA SER A 286 -35.00 10.59 0.64
C SER A 286 -36.13 9.80 1.32
N LYS A 287 -35.85 8.63 1.90
CA LYS A 287 -36.83 7.83 2.67
C LYS A 287 -37.17 8.53 3.99
N ARG A 288 -38.13 9.46 3.91
CA ARG A 288 -38.86 10.05 5.04
C ARG A 288 -39.89 9.04 5.54
N ALA A 289 -39.92 8.78 6.84
CA ALA A 289 -41.15 8.35 7.51
C ALA A 289 -41.47 9.39 8.59
N TRP A 290 -42.42 10.27 8.29
CA TRP A 290 -43.04 11.07 9.33
C TRP A 290 -43.92 10.14 10.16
N THR A 291 -43.69 10.07 11.47
CA THR A 291 -44.62 9.38 12.39
C THR A 291 -45.50 10.41 13.08
N VAL A 292 -46.81 10.14 13.06
CA VAL A 292 -47.82 10.92 13.76
C VAL A 292 -47.84 10.43 15.21
N ASN A 293 -47.80 11.34 16.19
CA ASN A 293 -47.94 10.96 17.59
C ASN A 293 -49.32 10.28 17.85
N GLN A 294 -49.46 9.51 18.92
CA GLN A 294 -50.70 8.76 19.23
C GLN A 294 -51.97 9.62 19.38
N HIS A 295 -51.84 10.95 19.31
CA HIS A 295 -52.93 11.91 19.42
C HIS A 295 -53.20 12.73 18.14
N GLY A 296 -52.48 12.49 17.04
CA GLY A 296 -52.82 13.08 15.74
C GLY A 296 -52.53 14.58 15.57
N THR A 297 -51.83 15.23 16.51
CA THR A 297 -51.75 16.70 16.58
C THR A 297 -50.36 17.29 16.31
N SER A 298 -49.31 16.48 16.21
CA SER A 298 -48.00 16.98 15.75
C SER A 298 -47.17 15.93 15.02
N TRP A 299 -46.37 16.40 14.07
CA TRP A 299 -45.38 15.63 13.34
C TRP A 299 -44.04 15.70 14.06
N ASN A 300 -43.46 14.54 14.43
CA ASN A 300 -42.09 14.52 14.93
C ASN A 300 -41.12 14.47 13.75
N ARG A 301 -40.16 15.40 13.69
CA ARG A 301 -39.01 15.32 12.79
C ARG A 301 -38.02 14.32 13.40
N PRO A 302 -37.72 13.17 12.76
CA PRO A 302 -36.65 12.31 13.26
C PRO A 302 -35.33 13.08 13.17
N GLU A 303 -34.48 12.98 14.21
CA GLU A 303 -33.08 13.37 14.08
C GLU A 303 -32.44 12.54 12.96
N LEU A 304 -31.69 13.22 12.09
CA LEU A 304 -31.05 12.62 10.92
C LEU A 304 -30.14 11.46 11.38
N PRO A 305 -30.16 10.29 10.71
CA PRO A 305 -28.90 9.55 10.58
C PRO A 305 -27.94 10.52 9.89
N GLN A 306 -26.71 10.67 10.39
CA GLN A 306 -25.70 11.46 9.68
C GLN A 306 -25.42 10.79 8.32
N CYS A 307 -26.20 11.14 7.31
CA CYS A 307 -25.98 10.76 5.93
C CYS A 307 -24.91 11.69 5.37
N SER A 308 -23.67 11.46 5.76
CA SER A 308 -22.51 12.09 5.11
C SER A 308 -21.99 11.12 4.06
N ILE A 309 -22.07 11.52 2.78
CA ILE A 309 -21.21 10.93 1.75
C ILE A 309 -19.77 11.26 2.17
N PRO A 310 -18.82 10.30 2.14
CA PRO A 310 -17.41 10.64 2.29
C PRO A 310 -17.05 11.80 1.36
N SER A 311 -16.30 12.78 1.88
CA SER A 311 -16.04 14.02 1.16
C SER A 311 -15.50 13.79 -0.25
N GLU A 312 -14.67 12.76 -0.48
CA GLU A 312 -14.15 12.45 -1.82
C GLU A 312 -15.26 12.01 -2.79
N LEU A 313 -16.21 11.19 -2.35
CA LEU A 313 -17.35 10.75 -3.17
C LEU A 313 -18.29 11.92 -3.48
N GLY A 314 -18.50 12.83 -2.51
CA GLY A 314 -19.24 14.07 -2.74
C GLY A 314 -18.57 14.93 -3.82
N TRP A 315 -17.25 15.09 -3.76
CA TRP A 315 -16.45 15.80 -4.76
C TRP A 315 -16.51 15.14 -6.14
N LEU A 316 -16.39 13.82 -6.22
CA LEU A 316 -16.46 13.07 -7.49
C LEU A 316 -17.83 13.23 -8.15
N ILE A 317 -18.92 13.13 -7.38
CA ILE A 317 -20.28 13.39 -7.85
C ILE A 317 -20.39 14.84 -8.39
N SER A 318 -19.86 15.82 -7.66
CA SER A 318 -19.86 17.22 -8.09
C SER A 318 -19.02 17.48 -9.36
N ILE A 319 -17.88 16.80 -9.53
CA ILE A 319 -17.06 16.91 -10.76
C ILE A 319 -17.82 16.34 -11.96
N GLU A 320 -18.51 15.21 -11.80
CA GLU A 320 -19.34 14.67 -12.87
C GLU A 320 -20.53 15.59 -13.22
N GLU A 321 -21.14 16.25 -12.23
CA GLU A 321 -22.15 17.30 -12.47
C GLU A 321 -21.60 18.47 -13.30
N LEU A 322 -20.34 18.87 -13.05
CA LEU A 322 -19.65 19.89 -13.84
C LEU A 322 -19.30 19.41 -15.27
N LYS A 323 -19.00 18.12 -15.45
CA LYS A 323 -18.76 17.51 -16.77
C LYS A 323 -20.07 17.43 -17.57
N MET A 324 -21.16 17.01 -16.94
CA MET A 324 -22.48 16.88 -17.58
C MET A 324 -23.12 18.24 -17.92
N SER A 325 -22.85 19.28 -17.13
CA SER A 325 -23.34 20.64 -17.40
C SER A 325 -22.53 21.39 -18.48
N GLY A 326 -21.48 20.78 -19.04
CA GLY A 326 -20.65 21.39 -20.09
C GLY A 326 -19.78 22.56 -19.62
N THR A 327 -19.61 22.74 -18.30
CA THR A 327 -18.89 23.89 -17.72
C THR A 327 -17.38 23.67 -17.56
N LEU A 328 -16.89 22.45 -17.78
CA LEU A 328 -15.46 22.08 -17.68
C LEU A 328 -14.67 22.48 -18.93
N SER A 329 -14.45 23.80 -19.10
CA SER A 329 -13.34 24.31 -19.92
C SER A 329 -12.37 25.20 -19.13
N GLN A 330 -12.62 25.51 -17.85
CA GLN A 330 -11.75 26.38 -17.04
C GLN A 330 -11.78 26.09 -15.53
N VAL A 331 -11.36 24.90 -15.08
CA VAL A 331 -11.03 24.70 -13.66
C VAL A 331 -9.63 24.14 -13.56
N SER A 332 -8.70 24.98 -13.10
CA SER A 332 -7.33 24.61 -12.76
C SER A 332 -7.29 23.63 -11.60
N SER A 333 -6.29 22.75 -11.61
CA SER A 333 -6.02 21.64 -10.71
C SER A 333 -5.65 22.01 -9.26
N ASN A 334 -6.44 22.85 -8.58
CA ASN A 334 -6.25 23.07 -7.15
C ASN A 334 -7.56 23.55 -6.46
N PRO A 335 -8.10 22.81 -5.48
CA PRO A 335 -9.28 23.24 -4.73
C PRO A 335 -8.91 24.30 -3.68
N ALA A 336 -9.71 25.37 -3.62
CA ALA A 336 -9.48 26.60 -2.84
C ALA A 336 -9.58 26.49 -1.31
N TRP A 337 -9.39 25.29 -0.73
CA TRP A 337 -9.27 25.12 0.73
C TRP A 337 -7.81 25.20 1.23
N ALA A 338 -6.83 25.41 0.33
CA ALA A 338 -5.43 25.68 0.66
C ALA A 338 -5.13 27.15 1.01
N VAL A 339 -6.10 27.93 1.51
CA VAL A 339 -5.86 29.26 2.07
C VAL A 339 -6.12 29.21 3.57
N ASP A 340 -5.02 29.31 4.33
CA ASP A 340 -4.93 29.41 5.78
C ASP A 340 -6.03 30.28 6.40
N GLN A 341 -6.75 29.70 7.37
CA GLN A 341 -7.45 30.48 8.39
C GLN A 341 -6.45 30.86 9.49
N HIS A 342 -5.63 31.87 9.23
CA HIS A 342 -5.06 32.70 10.29
C HIS A 342 -5.33 34.17 9.96
N ASP A 343 -6.49 34.64 10.41
CA ASP A 343 -6.66 35.95 11.05
C ASP A 343 -8.16 36.22 11.26
N THR A 344 -8.56 36.31 12.53
CA THR A 344 -9.43 37.37 13.07
C THR A 344 -9.73 37.10 14.54
N SER A 345 -8.90 37.69 15.40
CA SER A 345 -9.34 38.38 16.62
C SER A 345 -8.41 39.54 16.88
#